data_AF-A0A967E0A7-F1
#
_entry.id   AF-A0A967E0A7-F1
#
_cell.length_a   1.000
_cell.length_b   1.000
_cell.length_c   1.000
_cell.angle_alpha   90.00
_cell.angle_beta   90.00
_cell.angle_gamma   90.00
#
_symmetry.space_group_name_H-M   'P 1'
#
loop_
_entity.id
_entity.type
_entity.pdbx_description
1 polymer ?
#
loop_
_entity_poly.entity_id
_entity_poly.type
_entity_poly.pdbx_seq_one_letter_code
_entity_poly.pdbx_strand_id
1 'polypeptide(L)'
;MYSRKPYVPLDNRYAERVAVTCRVRYIGEVPTQPHQGEGLTKNISVSGCHVISDRPVTRGTLLTLTVWLPDGLPQLVIKSAHVVWVSG
;
A
#
# COMPACT_ATOMS: atom_id res chain seq x y z
N MET A 1 9.65 8.25 -29.62
CA MET A 1 9.10 6.90 -29.85
C MET A 1 8.70 6.31 -28.51
N TYR A 2 7.41 6.18 -28.23
CA TYR A 2 6.95 5.48 -27.02
C TYR A 2 7.03 3.97 -27.27
N SER A 3 8.08 3.33 -26.76
CA SER A 3 8.17 1.87 -26.75
C SER A 3 7.01 1.30 -25.95
N ARG A 4 6.11 0.57 -26.60
CA ARG A 4 5.08 -0.22 -25.93
C ARG A 4 5.80 -1.25 -25.06
N LYS A 5 5.70 -1.12 -23.74
CA LYS A 5 6.16 -2.17 -22.82
C LYS A 5 5.36 -3.45 -23.15
N PRO A 6 6.01 -4.62 -23.22
CA PRO A 6 5.32 -5.88 -23.47
C PRO A 6 4.24 -6.09 -22.38
N TYR A 7 3.06 -6.54 -22.82
CA TYR A 7 1.98 -6.93 -21.91
C TYR A 7 2.47 -8.12 -21.08
N VAL A 8 2.73 -7.88 -19.79
CA VAL A 8 2.99 -8.94 -18.82
C VAL A 8 1.64 -9.32 -18.22
N PRO A 9 1.22 -10.59 -18.31
CA PRO A 9 0.01 -11.05 -17.64
C PRO A 9 0.08 -10.65 -16.17
N LEU A 10 -0.99 -10.00 -15.69
CA LEU A 10 -1.15 -9.72 -14.29
C LEU A 10 -1.15 -11.08 -13.56
N ASP A 11 -0.21 -11.34 -12.65
CA ASP A 11 -0.08 -12.60 -11.88
C ASP A 11 -1.37 -12.95 -11.10
N ASN A 12 -2.43 -13.38 -11.77
CA ASN A 12 -3.81 -13.44 -11.29
C ASN A 12 -4.32 -12.14 -10.61
N ARG A 13 -3.75 -10.98 -10.95
CA ARG A 13 -4.22 -9.69 -10.40
C ARG A 13 -5.26 -9.08 -11.33
N TYR A 14 -6.26 -8.42 -10.74
CA TYR A 14 -7.30 -7.71 -11.50
C TYR A 14 -6.89 -6.27 -11.87
N ALA A 15 -5.74 -5.79 -11.40
CA ALA A 15 -5.25 -4.44 -11.65
C ALA A 15 -3.72 -4.41 -11.80
N GLU A 16 -3.25 -3.58 -12.74
CA GLU A 16 -1.83 -3.26 -12.89
C GLU A 16 -1.29 -2.53 -11.66
N ARG A 17 -0.02 -2.82 -11.33
CA ARG A 17 0.70 -2.16 -10.25
C ARG A 17 1.81 -1.28 -10.80
N VAL A 18 1.79 -0.02 -10.44
CA VAL A 18 2.90 0.91 -10.70
C VAL A 18 3.95 0.72 -9.62
N ALA A 19 5.20 0.46 -10.04
CA ALA A 19 6.34 0.47 -9.15
C ALA A 19 6.65 1.91 -8.74
N VAL A 20 6.32 2.24 -7.50
CA VAL A 20 6.49 3.60 -6.95
C VAL A 20 6.74 3.52 -5.45
N THR A 21 7.69 4.33 -4.99
CA THR A 21 8.05 4.46 -3.58
C THR A 21 7.50 5.75 -3.02
N CYS A 22 6.44 5.61 -2.23
CA CYS A 22 5.77 6.69 -1.53
C CYS A 22 5.88 6.46 -0.03
N ARG A 23 6.02 7.54 0.75
CA ARG A 23 5.87 7.45 2.21
C ARG A 23 4.43 7.06 2.53
N VAL A 24 4.27 6.21 3.53
CA VAL A 24 2.98 5.79 4.06
C VAL A 24 3.03 5.89 5.57
N ARG A 25 1.94 6.41 6.15
CA ARG A 25 1.63 6.29 7.57
C ARG A 25 0.39 5.44 7.67
N TYR A 26 0.33 4.56 8.64
CA TYR A 26 -0.86 3.75 8.87
C TYR A 26 -1.26 3.77 10.33
N ILE A 27 -2.56 3.65 10.55
CA ILE A 27 -3.18 3.52 11.86
C ILE A 27 -4.26 2.44 11.75
N GLY A 28 -4.19 1.42 12.59
CA GLY A 28 -5.17 0.36 12.71
C GLY A 28 -5.88 0.44 14.03
N GLU A 29 -7.20 0.26 13.98
CA GLU A 29 -8.06 0.23 15.15
C GLU A 29 -8.25 -1.22 15.57
N VAL A 30 -7.35 -1.71 16.42
CA VAL A 30 -7.51 -3.01 17.09
C VAL A 30 -7.43 -2.77 18.60
N PRO A 31 -8.48 -3.09 19.38
CA PRO A 31 -8.51 -2.81 20.82
C PRO A 31 -7.38 -3.48 21.62
N THR A 32 -6.88 -4.60 21.12
CA THR A 32 -5.88 -5.43 21.82
C THR A 32 -4.44 -5.11 21.43
N GLN A 33 -4.21 -4.41 20.31
CA GLN A 33 -2.87 -4.05 19.86
C GLN A 33 -2.91 -2.81 18.94
N PRO A 34 -2.33 -1.67 19.36
CA PRO A 34 -2.29 -0.50 18.49
C PRO A 34 -1.37 -0.76 17.29
N HIS A 35 -1.93 -0.67 16.08
CA HIS A 35 -1.18 -0.77 14.84
C HIS A 35 -0.93 0.62 14.27
N GLN A 36 0.06 1.35 14.78
CA GLN A 36 0.47 2.63 14.22
C GLN A 36 1.93 2.58 13.81
N GLY A 37 2.21 3.09 12.61
CA GLY A 37 3.58 3.13 12.10
C GLY A 37 3.71 3.88 10.79
N GLU A 38 4.92 3.80 10.26
CA GLU A 38 5.27 4.34 8.96
C GLU A 38 5.85 3.24 8.07
N GLY A 39 5.99 3.55 6.78
CA GLY A 39 6.53 2.64 5.80
C GLY A 39 6.68 3.28 4.43
N LEU A 40 7.14 2.47 3.50
CA LEU A 40 7.35 2.84 2.12
C LEU A 40 6.59 1.87 1.21
N THR A 41 5.91 2.39 0.19
CA THR A 41 5.35 1.50 -0.83
C THR A 41 6.45 0.91 -1.70
N LYS A 42 6.32 -0.35 -2.06
CA LYS A 42 7.06 -0.97 -3.17
C LYS A 42 6.32 -0.77 -4.50
N ASN A 43 4.99 -0.80 -4.44
CA ASN A 43 4.10 -0.58 -5.57
C ASN A 43 2.68 -0.21 -5.12
N ILE A 44 1.93 0.42 -6.01
CA ILE A 44 0.54 0.85 -5.81
C ILE A 44 -0.28 0.46 -7.05
N SER A 45 -1.54 0.11 -6.82
CA SER A 45 -2.58 -0.08 -7.83
C SER A 45 -3.87 0.59 -7.38
N VAL A 46 -4.85 0.67 -8.27
CA VAL A 46 -6.22 1.13 -7.92
C VAL A 46 -6.88 0.34 -6.79
N SER A 47 -6.30 -0.82 -6.45
CA SER A 47 -6.96 -1.85 -5.67
C SER A 47 -6.18 -2.27 -4.43
N GLY A 48 -5.02 -1.66 -4.21
CA GLY A 48 -4.15 -1.97 -3.09
C GLY A 48 -2.71 -1.59 -3.35
N CYS A 49 -1.89 -1.69 -2.31
CA CYS A 49 -0.45 -1.41 -2.35
C CYS A 49 0.33 -2.53 -1.68
N HIS A 50 1.66 -2.49 -1.78
CA HIS A 50 2.57 -3.28 -0.98
C HIS A 50 3.41 -2.30 -0.17
N VAL A 51 3.28 -2.35 1.15
CA VAL A 51 4.01 -1.48 2.10
C VAL A 51 5.09 -2.29 2.80
N ILE A 52 6.30 -1.77 2.81
CA ILE A 52 7.37 -2.20 3.71
C ILE A 52 7.30 -1.31 4.93
N SER A 53 7.11 -1.90 6.12
CA SER A 53 7.00 -1.17 7.38
C SER A 53 8.09 -1.56 8.36
N ASP A 54 8.43 -0.62 9.23
CA ASP A 54 9.35 -0.80 10.36
C ASP A 54 8.68 -1.49 11.58
N ARG A 55 7.36 -1.65 11.57
CA ARG A 55 6.59 -2.20 12.69
C ARG A 55 5.73 -3.38 12.25
N PRO A 56 5.52 -4.37 13.13
CA PRO A 56 4.67 -5.51 12.83
C PRO A 56 3.22 -5.07 12.64
N VAL A 57 2.57 -5.70 11.67
CA VAL A 57 1.13 -5.60 11.41
C VAL A 57 0.53 -6.99 11.35
N THR A 58 -0.75 -7.11 11.67
CA THR A 58 -1.45 -8.40 11.70
C THR A 58 -2.30 -8.55 10.43
N ARG A 59 -2.26 -9.74 9.82
CA ARG A 59 -3.14 -10.08 8.69
C ARG A 59 -4.61 -10.00 9.15
N GLY A 60 -5.46 -9.42 8.32
CA GLY A 60 -6.87 -9.19 8.62
C GLY A 60 -7.17 -7.87 9.32
N THR A 61 -6.15 -7.14 9.78
CA THR A 61 -6.35 -5.81 10.36
C THR A 61 -6.84 -4.82 9.30
N LEU A 62 -7.79 -3.97 9.70
CA LEU A 62 -8.21 -2.78 8.96
C LEU A 62 -7.31 -1.60 9.33
N LEU A 63 -6.69 -1.00 8.32
CA LEU A 63 -5.84 0.17 8.48
C LEU A 63 -6.45 1.38 7.76
N THR A 64 -6.28 2.55 8.36
CA THR A 64 -6.30 3.82 7.62
C THR A 64 -4.88 4.11 7.17
N LEU A 65 -4.68 4.25 5.86
CA LEU A 65 -3.40 4.61 5.24
C LEU A 65 -3.43 6.08 4.81
N THR A 66 -2.35 6.79 5.09
CA THR A 66 -2.08 8.12 4.56
C THR A 66 -0.84 8.02 3.68
N VAL A 67 -0.99 8.30 2.38
CA VAL A 67 0.05 8.13 1.36
C VAL A 67 0.46 9.48 0.81
N TRP A 68 1.77 9.76 0.80
CA TRP A 68 2.35 10.95 0.17
C TRP A 68 2.77 10.62 -1.25
N LEU A 69 1.90 10.93 -2.21
CA LEU A 69 2.19 10.77 -3.64
C LEU A 69 3.13 11.89 -4.13
N PRO A 70 4.00 11.63 -5.13
CA PRO A 70 4.94 12.62 -5.67
C PRO A 70 4.28 13.53 -6.71
N ASP A 71 3.00 13.85 -6.56
CA ASP A 71 2.19 14.64 -7.51
C ASP A 71 1.97 16.09 -7.07
N GLY A 72 2.44 16.46 -5.88
CA GLY A 72 2.25 17.80 -5.30
C GLY A 72 0.84 18.05 -4.79
N LEU A 73 -0.03 17.03 -4.79
CA LEU A 73 -1.39 17.10 -4.27
C LEU A 73 -1.45 16.76 -2.77
N PRO A 74 -2.58 17.03 -2.10
CA PRO A 74 -2.81 16.56 -0.74
C PRO A 74 -2.63 15.05 -0.60
N GLN A 75 -2.32 14.62 0.62
CA GLN A 75 -2.10 13.21 0.95
C GLN A 75 -3.33 12.37 0.63
N LEU A 76 -3.11 11.24 -0.04
CA LEU A 76 -4.17 10.28 -0.33
C LEU A 76 -4.49 9.49 0.94
N VAL A 77 -5.72 9.64 1.45
CA VAL A 77 -6.22 8.89 2.62
C VAL A 77 -7.07 7.72 2.15
N ILE A 78 -6.63 6.50 2.47
CA ILE A 78 -7.33 5.26 2.19
C ILE A 78 -7.85 4.70 3.51
N LYS A 79 -9.15 4.73 3.70
CA LYS A 79 -9.79 4.15 4.88
C LYS A 79 -10.04 2.66 4.67
N SER A 80 -10.05 1.89 5.76
CA SER A 80 -10.45 0.48 5.76
C SER A 80 -9.64 -0.42 4.82
N ALA A 81 -8.34 -0.15 4.68
CA ALA A 81 -7.43 -1.00 3.93
C ALA A 81 -7.18 -2.32 4.68
N HIS A 82 -7.49 -3.46 4.05
CA HIS A 82 -7.22 -4.78 4.63
C HIS A 82 -5.77 -5.22 4.44
N VAL A 83 -5.14 -5.63 5.54
CA VAL A 83 -3.87 -6.35 5.49
C VAL A 83 -4.13 -7.78 5.01
N VAL A 84 -3.91 -8.04 3.72
CA VAL A 84 -4.22 -9.34 3.08
C VAL A 84 -3.14 -10.41 3.30
N TRP A 85 -1.90 -10.00 3.55
CA TRP A 85 -0.75 -10.86 3.87
C TRP A 85 0.35 -10.05 4.58
N VAL A 86 1.25 -10.73 5.28
CA VAL A 86 2.43 -10.16 5.93
C VAL A 86 3.61 -11.11 5.69
N SER A 87 4.79 -10.55 5.44
CA SER A 87 6.05 -11.30 5.29
C SER A 87 7.15 -10.47 5.93
N GLY A 88 7.96 -11.09 6.79
CA GLY A 88 9.03 -10.45 7.54
C GLY A 88 9.82 -11.49 8.32
#